data_AF-A0A9X3EUE8-F1
#
_entry.id   AF-A0A9X3EUE8-F1
#
_cell.length_a   1.000
_cell.length_b   1.000
_cell.length_c   1.000
_cell.angle_alpha   90.00
_cell.angle_beta   90.00
_cell.angle_gamma   90.00
#
_symmetry.space_group_name_H-M   'P 1'
#
loop_
_entity.id
_entity.type
_entity.pdbx_description
1 polymer ?
#
loop_
_entity_poly.entity_id
_entity_poly.type
_entity_poly.pdbx_seq_one_letter_code
_entity_poly.pdbx_strand_id
1 'polypeptide(L)'
;MATTGSRFRTKFVLVAGVGLVIGLTLAALASLQGIRVLGGDASEEIRKGLERASREYLTNHIEDTAQRVEFLRGRARAELGVLAAVTQTLIDEQADLAPLTAAAAAAGPLRDALVYDPRGDWSQTEAGEASAVAVWGYLHAPVAPDQPGLRDIKPEVRAAVEQTALLDLLLPALLQYGAEKQAMYFIGPEGAEYLRIAPYADAAGHADRLYPGHNKSPFWGFYFPGIVDGWRRWLGDPARMRDPAAQVTGTAPYTDAGGSGAIMTMFQPLWDASRARSPGPSASTSPSAN
;
A
#
# COMPACT_ATOMS: atom_id res chain seq x y z
N MET A 1 19.92 42.29 -101.17
CA MET A 1 19.62 42.94 -99.87
C MET A 1 19.02 41.88 -98.94
N ALA A 2 19.40 41.88 -97.66
CA ALA A 2 18.83 41.09 -96.54
C ALA A 2 19.26 39.61 -96.34
N THR A 3 20.44 39.36 -95.74
CA THR A 3 20.70 38.09 -94.99
C THR A 3 21.60 38.26 -93.75
N THR A 4 22.22 39.43 -93.53
CA THR A 4 23.11 39.68 -92.38
C THR A 4 22.39 39.98 -91.06
N GLY A 5 21.19 40.57 -91.11
CA GLY A 5 20.41 40.92 -89.92
C GLY A 5 19.75 39.73 -89.19
N SER A 6 19.39 38.65 -89.89
CA SER A 6 18.77 37.48 -89.25
C SER A 6 19.78 36.65 -88.46
N ARG A 7 21.00 36.46 -88.99
CA ARG A 7 22.08 35.76 -88.29
C ARG A 7 22.51 36.45 -87.00
N PHE A 8 22.45 37.78 -86.94
CA PHE A 8 22.75 38.53 -85.72
C PHE A 8 21.61 38.41 -84.69
N ARG A 9 20.34 38.54 -85.10
CA ARG A 9 19.17 38.31 -84.21
C ARG A 9 19.14 36.89 -83.66
N THR A 10 19.40 35.87 -84.47
CA THR A 10 19.42 34.47 -84.00
C THR A 10 20.54 34.23 -82.99
N LYS A 11 21.76 34.74 -83.23
CA LYS A 11 22.86 34.64 -82.26
C LYS A 11 22.56 35.38 -80.96
N PHE A 12 21.96 36.56 -81.03
CA PHE A 12 21.59 37.35 -79.86
C PHE A 12 20.50 36.66 -79.02
N VAL A 13 19.43 36.18 -79.66
CA VAL A 13 18.35 35.43 -78.98
C VAL A 13 18.87 34.13 -78.38
N LEU A 14 19.80 33.44 -79.06
CA LEU A 14 20.42 32.23 -78.53
C LEU A 14 21.26 32.52 -77.28
N VAL A 15 22.11 33.55 -77.30
CA VAL A 15 22.95 33.93 -76.16
C VAL A 15 22.09 34.42 -74.99
N ALA A 16 21.07 35.25 -75.25
CA ALA A 16 20.13 35.72 -74.23
C ALA A 16 19.30 34.57 -73.64
N GLY A 17 18.84 33.64 -74.48
CA GLY A 17 18.09 32.44 -74.06
C GLY A 17 18.94 31.49 -73.22
N VAL A 18 20.19 31.24 -73.62
CA VAL A 18 21.13 30.42 -72.84
C VAL A 18 21.46 31.08 -71.51
N GLY A 19 21.70 32.40 -71.49
CA GLY A 19 21.94 33.15 -70.25
C GLY A 19 20.76 33.07 -69.28
N LEU A 20 19.53 33.16 -69.79
CA LEU A 20 18.30 33.02 -68.98
C LEU A 20 18.18 31.61 -68.39
N VAL A 21 18.41 30.56 -69.19
CA VAL A 21 18.34 29.17 -68.74
C VAL A 21 19.40 28.88 -67.68
N ILE A 22 20.65 29.34 -67.89
CA ILE A 22 21.72 29.18 -66.91
C ILE A 22 21.38 29.93 -65.61
N GLY A 23 20.89 31.17 -65.70
CA GLY A 23 20.47 31.95 -64.54
C GLY A 23 19.35 31.27 -63.74
N LEU A 24 18.32 30.75 -64.41
CA LEU A 24 17.23 30.00 -63.78
C LEU A 24 17.71 28.71 -63.13
N THR A 25 18.64 27.99 -63.78
CA THR A 25 19.17 26.72 -63.26
C THR A 25 20.03 26.96 -62.00
N LEU A 26 20.88 27.99 -62.02
CA LEU A 26 21.68 28.39 -60.85
C LEU A 26 20.79 28.86 -59.69
N ALA A 27 19.75 29.66 -59.97
CA ALA A 27 18.79 30.08 -58.96
C ALA A 27 18.05 28.87 -58.35
N ALA A 28 17.59 27.93 -59.18
CA ALA A 28 16.93 26.70 -58.72
C ALA A 28 17.86 25.83 -57.86
N LEU A 29 19.12 25.65 -58.27
CA LEU A 29 20.12 24.90 -57.49
C LEU A 29 20.41 25.57 -56.15
N ALA A 30 20.60 26.89 -56.14
CA ALA A 30 20.81 27.66 -54.92
C ALA A 30 19.61 27.56 -53.96
N SER A 31 18.38 27.66 -54.47
CA SER A 31 17.16 27.48 -53.68
C SER A 31 17.02 26.06 -53.14
N LEU A 32 17.28 25.03 -53.95
CA LEU A 32 17.23 23.63 -53.53
C LEU A 32 18.28 23.34 -52.43
N GLN A 33 19.47 23.92 -52.53
CA GLN A 33 20.51 23.77 -51.53
C GLN A 33 20.15 24.50 -50.23
N GLY A 34 19.60 25.72 -50.33
CA GLY A 34 19.08 26.45 -49.17
C GLY A 34 17.98 25.67 -48.44
N ILE A 35 17.02 25.09 -49.15
CA ILE A 35 15.94 24.27 -48.57
C ILE A 35 16.50 23.03 -47.86
N ARG A 36 17.52 22.37 -48.43
CA ARG A 36 18.15 21.20 -47.81
C ARG A 36 18.88 21.53 -46.51
N VAL A 37 19.64 22.62 -46.50
CA VAL A 37 20.36 23.07 -45.29
C VAL A 37 19.36 23.49 -44.21
N LEU A 38 18.41 24.36 -44.54
CA LEU A 38 17.35 24.81 -43.62
C LEU A 38 16.49 23.64 -43.12
N GLY A 39 16.17 22.68 -43.98
CA GLY A 39 15.40 21.49 -43.62
C GLY A 39 16.16 20.56 -42.68
N GLY A 40 17.49 20.42 -42.86
CA GLY A 40 18.37 19.70 -41.95
C GLY A 40 18.43 20.35 -40.58
N ASP A 41 18.72 21.66 -40.53
CA ASP A 41 18.80 22.43 -39.29
C ASP A 41 17.46 22.44 -38.54
N ALA A 42 16.35 22.63 -39.26
CA ALA A 42 15.00 22.56 -38.69
C ALA A 42 14.68 21.17 -38.13
N SER A 43 15.05 20.09 -38.84
CA SER A 43 14.84 18.72 -38.37
C SER A 43 15.67 18.42 -37.12
N GLU A 44 16.89 18.94 -37.05
CA GLU A 44 17.75 18.77 -35.88
C GLU A 44 17.22 19.54 -34.67
N GLU A 45 16.76 20.78 -34.84
CA GLU A 45 16.15 21.56 -33.77
C GLU A 45 14.81 20.96 -33.31
N ILE A 46 13.98 20.44 -34.22
CA ILE A 46 12.77 19.69 -33.87
C ILE A 46 13.13 18.45 -33.05
N ARG A 47 14.14 17.68 -33.46
CA ARG A 47 14.60 16.50 -32.72
C ARG A 47 15.08 16.87 -31.32
N LYS A 48 15.93 17.88 -31.17
CA LYS A 48 16.41 18.37 -29.87
C LYS A 48 15.27 18.87 -29.00
N GLY A 49 14.31 19.60 -29.59
CA GLY A 49 13.11 20.07 -28.91
C GLY A 49 12.25 18.93 -28.39
N LEU A 50 12.04 17.89 -29.21
CA LEU A 50 11.27 16.71 -28.83
C LEU A 50 11.98 15.88 -27.76
N GLU A 51 13.30 15.68 -27.86
CA GLU A 51 14.10 14.99 -26.85
C GLU A 51 14.07 15.72 -25.50
N ARG A 52 14.18 17.07 -25.51
CA ARG A 52 14.08 17.89 -24.31
C ARG A 52 12.69 17.80 -23.70
N ALA A 53 11.64 18.01 -24.50
CA ALA A 53 10.26 17.96 -24.05
C ALA A 53 9.89 16.57 -23.51
N SER A 54 10.35 15.50 -24.16
CA SER A 54 10.13 14.13 -23.69
C SER A 54 10.83 13.86 -22.37
N ARG A 55 12.08 14.29 -22.21
CA ARG A 55 12.83 14.14 -20.96
C ARG A 55 12.20 14.93 -19.83
N GLU A 56 11.83 16.19 -20.08
CA GLU A 56 11.17 17.05 -19.11
C GLU A 56 9.81 16.46 -18.69
N TYR A 57 9.01 15.99 -19.65
CA TYR A 57 7.76 15.29 -19.37
C TYR A 57 7.97 14.06 -18.48
N LEU A 58 8.93 13.18 -18.82
CA LEU A 58 9.20 11.97 -18.05
C LEU A 58 9.71 12.30 -16.64
N THR A 59 10.64 13.25 -16.50
CA THR A 59 11.14 13.67 -15.19
C THR A 59 10.02 14.25 -14.33
N ASN A 60 9.25 15.19 -14.87
CA ASN A 60 8.13 15.81 -14.14
C ASN A 60 7.09 14.77 -13.76
N HIS A 61 6.79 13.82 -14.66
CA HIS A 61 5.85 12.75 -14.38
C HIS A 61 6.35 11.81 -13.27
N ILE A 62 7.64 11.44 -13.28
CA ILE A 62 8.25 10.62 -12.24
C ILE A 62 8.25 11.37 -10.89
N GLU A 63 8.61 12.65 -10.88
CA GLU A 63 8.63 13.47 -9.67
C GLU A 63 7.23 13.64 -9.08
N ASP A 64 6.24 13.99 -9.90
CA ASP A 64 4.84 14.13 -9.47
C ASP A 64 4.29 12.79 -8.95
N THR A 65 4.59 11.69 -9.65
CA THR A 65 4.20 10.33 -9.21
C THR A 65 4.86 9.98 -7.87
N ALA A 66 6.16 10.26 -7.70
CA ALA A 66 6.88 10.00 -6.47
C ALA A 66 6.33 10.85 -5.30
N GLN A 67 6.05 12.13 -5.53
CA GLN A 67 5.45 13.02 -4.54
C GLN A 67 4.05 12.54 -4.14
N ARG A 68 3.24 12.11 -5.12
CA ARG A 68 1.91 11.55 -4.87
C ARG A 68 1.98 10.26 -4.06
N VAL A 69 2.87 9.34 -4.40
CA VAL A 69 3.10 8.10 -3.65
C VAL A 69 3.54 8.41 -2.21
N GLU A 70 4.47 9.36 -2.04
CA GLU A 70 4.95 9.73 -0.71
C GLU A 70 3.83 10.36 0.14
N PHE A 71 3.01 11.21 -0.46
CA PHE A 71 1.85 11.81 0.21
C PHE A 71 0.84 10.74 0.66
N LEU A 72 0.47 9.81 -0.23
CA LEU A 72 -0.47 8.73 0.09
C LEU A 72 0.10 7.81 1.19
N ARG A 73 1.38 7.46 1.10
CA ARG A 73 2.08 6.67 2.12
C ARG A 73 2.17 7.39 3.46
N GLY A 74 2.45 8.69 3.43
CA GLY A 74 2.50 9.55 4.61
C GLY A 74 1.16 9.58 5.34
N ARG A 75 0.05 9.72 4.60
CA ARG A 75 -1.31 9.68 5.16
C ARG A 75 -1.61 8.33 5.81
N ALA A 76 -1.32 7.23 5.12
CA ALA A 76 -1.54 5.88 5.67
C ALA A 76 -0.71 5.62 6.93
N ARG A 77 0.53 6.12 6.99
CA ARG A 77 1.37 6.04 8.20
C ARG A 77 0.85 6.90 9.35
N ALA A 78 0.37 8.11 9.07
CA ALA A 78 -0.20 8.96 10.11
C ALA A 78 -1.42 8.31 10.75
N GLU A 79 -2.29 7.69 9.96
CA GLU A 79 -3.47 6.97 10.46
C GLU A 79 -3.10 5.70 11.22
N LEU A 80 -2.08 4.96 10.77
CA LEU A 80 -1.52 3.85 11.53
C LEU A 80 -0.98 4.32 12.88
N GLY A 81 -0.30 5.47 12.92
CA GLY A 81 0.19 6.10 14.15
C GLY A 81 -0.95 6.48 15.11
N VAL A 82 -2.06 7.01 14.58
CA VAL A 82 -3.28 7.29 15.39
C VAL A 82 -3.85 6.01 15.97
N LEU A 83 -4.03 4.96 15.16
CA LEU A 83 -4.51 3.67 15.64
C LEU A 83 -3.58 3.10 16.72
N ALA A 84 -2.27 3.12 16.46
CA ALA A 84 -1.27 2.63 17.41
C ALA A 84 -1.30 3.41 18.72
N ALA A 85 -1.40 4.75 18.66
CA ALA A 85 -1.50 5.59 19.85
C ALA A 85 -2.76 5.28 20.68
N VAL A 86 -3.93 5.20 20.04
CA VAL A 86 -5.19 4.85 20.73
C VAL A 86 -5.09 3.47 21.37
N THR A 87 -4.57 2.49 20.63
CA THR A 87 -4.44 1.12 21.13
C THR A 87 -3.42 1.02 22.26
N GLN A 88 -2.31 1.77 22.15
CA GLN A 88 -1.31 1.84 23.20
C GLN A 88 -1.89 2.45 24.48
N THR A 89 -2.77 3.47 24.38
CA THR A 89 -3.51 4.00 25.53
C THR A 89 -4.45 2.96 26.15
N LEU A 90 -5.15 2.14 25.35
CA LEU A 90 -5.98 1.04 25.87
C LEU A 90 -5.15 0.00 26.65
N ILE A 91 -3.90 -0.22 26.24
CA ILE A 91 -2.96 -1.13 26.93
C ILE A 91 -2.42 -0.48 28.21
N ASP A 92 -1.95 0.76 28.13
CA ASP A 92 -1.30 1.44 29.26
C ASP A 92 -2.28 1.73 30.40
N GLU A 93 -3.50 2.15 30.06
CA GLU A 93 -4.54 2.56 31.00
C GLU A 93 -5.60 1.46 31.22
N GLN A 94 -5.23 0.19 30.99
CA GLN A 94 -6.18 -0.93 30.96
C GLN A 94 -7.03 -1.07 32.23
N ALA A 95 -6.45 -0.75 33.40
CA ALA A 95 -7.14 -0.87 34.68
C ALA A 95 -8.21 0.22 34.84
N ASP A 96 -7.90 1.44 34.42
CA ASP A 96 -8.77 2.60 34.55
C ASP A 96 -9.87 2.59 33.47
N LEU A 97 -9.56 2.06 32.27
CA LEU A 97 -10.50 1.93 31.16
C LEU A 97 -11.31 0.63 31.16
N ALA A 98 -11.09 -0.28 32.12
CA ALA A 98 -11.82 -1.54 32.21
C ALA A 98 -13.35 -1.39 32.24
N PRO A 99 -13.95 -0.45 33.00
CA PRO A 99 -15.41 -0.26 32.98
C PRO A 99 -15.94 0.20 31.62
N LEU A 100 -15.18 1.04 30.90
CA LEU A 100 -15.55 1.55 29.59
C LEU A 100 -15.49 0.44 28.53
N THR A 101 -14.39 -0.31 28.50
CA THR A 101 -14.19 -1.41 27.55
C THR A 101 -15.17 -2.55 27.79
N ALA A 102 -15.46 -2.90 29.06
CA ALA A 102 -16.52 -3.85 29.40
C ALA A 102 -17.91 -3.38 28.96
N ALA A 103 -18.23 -2.09 29.15
CA ALA A 103 -19.50 -1.54 28.67
C ALA A 103 -19.60 -1.55 27.15
N ALA A 104 -18.50 -1.26 26.45
CA ALA A 104 -18.42 -1.36 24.98
C ALA A 104 -18.64 -2.81 24.52
N ALA A 105 -17.92 -3.77 25.10
CA ALA A 105 -18.06 -5.20 24.78
C ALA A 105 -19.48 -5.74 25.07
N ALA A 106 -20.23 -5.14 26.00
CA ALA A 106 -21.63 -5.48 26.25
C ALA A 106 -22.63 -4.75 25.35
N ALA A 107 -22.23 -3.64 24.70
CA ALA A 107 -23.10 -2.81 23.89
C ALA A 107 -23.30 -3.42 22.49
N GLY A 108 -24.56 -3.56 22.06
CA GLY A 108 -24.93 -4.21 20.80
C GLY A 108 -24.04 -3.92 19.58
N PRO A 109 -23.74 -2.66 19.22
CA PRO A 109 -22.95 -2.36 18.02
C PRO A 109 -21.43 -2.58 18.14
N LEU A 110 -20.90 -2.79 19.35
CA LEU A 110 -19.47 -3.03 19.61
C LEU A 110 -19.22 -4.40 20.26
N ARG A 111 -20.27 -5.22 20.38
CA ARG A 111 -20.19 -6.56 20.94
C ARG A 111 -19.82 -7.54 19.83
N ASP A 112 -18.67 -8.17 19.99
CA ASP A 112 -18.21 -9.25 19.11
C ASP A 112 -18.99 -10.55 19.38
N ALA A 113 -19.87 -10.97 18.46
CA ALA A 113 -20.59 -12.24 18.57
C ALA A 113 -19.79 -13.38 17.94
N LEU A 114 -18.76 -13.84 18.64
CA LEU A 114 -17.88 -14.93 18.19
C LEU A 114 -18.60 -16.28 18.14
N VAL A 115 -18.56 -16.92 16.98
CA VAL A 115 -19.11 -18.26 16.72
C VAL A 115 -17.98 -19.25 16.41
N TYR A 116 -17.95 -20.37 17.14
CA TYR A 116 -16.97 -21.43 16.94
C TYR A 116 -17.33 -22.33 15.75
N ASP A 117 -16.42 -22.47 14.79
CA ASP A 117 -16.50 -23.47 13.70
C ASP A 117 -15.67 -24.72 14.08
N PRO A 118 -16.31 -25.88 14.33
CA PRO A 118 -15.61 -27.10 14.74
C PRO A 118 -14.82 -27.78 13.60
N ARG A 119 -15.06 -27.43 12.33
CA ARG A 119 -14.34 -27.98 11.18
C ARG A 119 -13.01 -27.26 10.97
N GLY A 120 -13.01 -25.94 11.13
CA GLY A 120 -11.81 -25.10 11.04
C GLY A 120 -11.05 -24.98 12.37
N ASP A 121 -11.72 -25.28 13.49
CA ASP A 121 -11.22 -25.13 14.86
C ASP A 121 -10.87 -23.67 15.20
N TRP A 122 -11.72 -22.73 14.84
CA TRP A 122 -11.53 -21.30 15.13
C TRP A 122 -12.87 -20.68 15.52
N SER A 123 -12.83 -19.52 16.17
CA SER A 123 -14.02 -18.70 16.41
C SER A 123 -13.93 -17.41 15.62
N GLN A 124 -15.00 -16.99 14.96
CA GLN A 124 -15.06 -15.70 14.27
C GLN A 124 -16.43 -15.06 14.43
N THR A 125 -16.49 -13.73 14.36
CA THR A 125 -17.75 -13.00 14.27
C THR A 125 -18.48 -13.30 12.96
N GLU A 126 -19.81 -13.19 12.99
CA GLU A 126 -20.65 -13.41 11.81
C GLU A 126 -20.69 -12.19 10.88
N ALA A 127 -21.13 -12.41 9.64
CA ALA A 127 -21.32 -11.33 8.67
C ALA A 127 -22.37 -10.32 9.18
N GLY A 128 -22.03 -9.04 9.16
CA GLY A 128 -22.92 -7.95 9.59
C GLY A 128 -22.35 -7.10 10.73
N GLU A 129 -21.25 -7.53 11.35
CA GLU A 129 -20.50 -6.71 12.30
C GLU A 129 -19.59 -5.70 11.61
N ALA A 130 -19.22 -4.63 12.32
CA ALA A 130 -18.43 -3.53 11.78
C ALA A 130 -16.98 -3.96 11.46
N SER A 131 -16.45 -4.90 12.24
CA SER A 131 -15.17 -5.56 12.01
C SER A 131 -15.35 -7.07 12.17
N ALA A 132 -14.45 -7.86 11.56
CA ALA A 132 -14.34 -9.27 11.86
C ALA A 132 -13.33 -9.49 12.99
N VAL A 133 -13.71 -10.25 14.03
CA VAL A 133 -12.78 -10.76 15.03
C VAL A 133 -12.62 -12.25 14.82
N ALA A 134 -11.38 -12.72 14.63
CA ALA A 134 -11.04 -14.12 14.45
C ALA A 134 -10.06 -14.59 15.54
N VAL A 135 -10.40 -15.70 16.20
CA VAL A 135 -9.63 -16.34 17.26
C VAL A 135 -9.26 -17.75 16.84
N TRP A 136 -7.95 -18.05 16.86
CA TRP A 136 -7.40 -19.30 16.38
C TRP A 136 -7.58 -20.46 17.39
N GLY A 137 -7.61 -21.69 16.91
CA GLY A 137 -7.78 -22.93 17.66
C GLY A 137 -6.74 -23.14 18.75
N TYR A 138 -5.48 -22.75 18.53
CA TYR A 138 -4.45 -22.83 19.59
C TYR A 138 -4.71 -21.87 20.78
N LEU A 139 -5.63 -20.91 20.61
CA LEU A 139 -6.13 -19.99 21.64
C LEU A 139 -7.41 -20.49 22.34
N HIS A 140 -7.88 -21.69 21.98
CA HIS A 140 -9.00 -22.35 22.65
C HIS A 140 -8.50 -23.40 23.65
N ALA A 141 -9.27 -23.62 24.70
CA ALA A 141 -9.08 -24.70 25.66
C ALA A 141 -10.33 -25.59 25.72
N PRO A 142 -10.20 -26.87 26.11
CA PRO A 142 -11.35 -27.69 26.47
C PRO A 142 -12.20 -26.98 27.54
N VAL A 143 -13.52 -26.97 27.36
CA VAL A 143 -14.46 -26.42 28.34
C VAL A 143 -14.39 -27.20 29.65
N ALA A 144 -14.17 -28.52 29.55
CA ALA A 144 -13.92 -29.39 30.67
C ALA A 144 -12.84 -30.44 30.33
N PRO A 145 -12.00 -30.86 31.29
CA PRO A 145 -10.93 -31.82 31.04
C PRO A 145 -11.41 -33.18 30.49
N ASP A 146 -12.64 -33.55 30.80
CA ASP A 146 -13.33 -34.78 30.38
C ASP A 146 -14.03 -34.64 29.02
N GLN A 147 -14.09 -33.44 28.45
CA GLN A 147 -14.77 -33.16 27.17
C GLN A 147 -13.85 -32.39 26.20
N PRO A 148 -12.75 -33.01 25.71
CA PRO A 148 -11.80 -32.34 24.81
C PRO A 148 -12.40 -31.90 23.47
N GLY A 149 -13.55 -32.45 23.08
CA GLY A 149 -14.28 -32.05 21.87
C GLY A 149 -15.13 -30.78 22.03
N LEU A 150 -15.38 -30.32 23.27
CA LEU A 150 -16.04 -29.05 23.54
C LEU A 150 -14.96 -28.03 23.89
N ARG A 151 -14.75 -27.04 23.03
CA ARG A 151 -13.68 -26.04 23.21
C ARG A 151 -14.27 -24.65 23.26
N ASP A 152 -13.68 -23.80 24.10
CA ASP A 152 -14.01 -22.38 24.19
C ASP A 152 -12.72 -21.57 24.21
N ILE A 153 -12.84 -20.29 23.86
CA ILE A 153 -11.76 -19.31 23.89
C ILE A 153 -11.23 -19.22 25.33
N LYS A 154 -9.90 -19.28 25.49
CA LYS A 154 -9.28 -19.14 26.81
C LYS A 154 -9.71 -17.81 27.47
N PRO A 155 -9.94 -17.78 28.80
CA PRO A 155 -10.42 -16.57 29.48
C PRO A 155 -9.55 -15.33 29.23
N GLU A 156 -8.24 -15.48 29.22
CA GLU A 156 -7.29 -14.40 28.95
C GLU A 156 -7.38 -13.86 27.52
N VAL A 157 -7.72 -14.71 26.55
CA VAL A 157 -7.89 -14.32 25.14
C VAL A 157 -9.22 -13.59 24.97
N ARG A 158 -10.29 -14.08 25.62
CA ARG A 158 -11.59 -13.43 25.64
C ARG A 158 -11.51 -12.04 26.26
N ALA A 159 -10.84 -11.91 27.39
CA ALA A 159 -10.60 -10.61 28.02
C ALA A 159 -9.82 -9.65 27.09
N ALA A 160 -8.81 -10.16 26.38
CA ALA A 160 -8.05 -9.36 25.42
C ALA A 160 -8.92 -8.89 24.23
N VAL A 161 -9.84 -9.72 23.72
CA VAL A 161 -10.81 -9.33 22.68
C VAL A 161 -11.72 -8.21 23.19
N GLU A 162 -12.32 -8.40 24.36
CA GLU A 162 -13.25 -7.44 24.97
C GLU A 162 -12.58 -6.08 25.26
N GLN A 163 -11.31 -6.11 25.68
CA GLN A 163 -10.52 -4.89 25.93
C GLN A 163 -10.37 -4.00 24.68
N THR A 164 -10.46 -4.59 23.49
CA THR A 164 -10.33 -3.84 22.22
C THR A 164 -11.65 -3.64 21.49
N ALA A 165 -12.79 -3.91 22.11
CA ALA A 165 -14.12 -3.69 21.51
C ALA A 165 -14.32 -2.26 20.98
N LEU A 166 -13.72 -1.25 21.62
CA LEU A 166 -13.76 0.14 21.15
C LEU A 166 -13.12 0.34 19.76
N LEU A 167 -12.27 -0.58 19.30
CA LEU A 167 -11.67 -0.51 17.97
C LEU A 167 -12.72 -0.72 16.87
N ASP A 168 -13.88 -1.30 17.16
CA ASP A 168 -14.98 -1.40 16.18
C ASP A 168 -15.60 -0.05 15.84
N LEU A 169 -15.40 0.96 16.69
CA LEU A 169 -15.74 2.34 16.35
C LEU A 169 -14.64 2.98 15.48
N LEU A 170 -13.39 2.69 15.79
CA LEU A 170 -12.24 3.38 15.21
C LEU A 170 -11.83 2.83 13.84
N LEU A 171 -11.69 1.52 13.70
CA LEU A 171 -11.18 0.89 12.48
C LEU A 171 -12.07 1.19 11.26
N PRO A 172 -13.41 1.07 11.34
CA PRO A 172 -14.27 1.40 10.21
C PRO A 172 -14.24 2.90 9.87
N ALA A 173 -14.15 3.78 10.87
CA ALA A 173 -14.04 5.22 10.65
C ALA A 173 -12.73 5.59 9.93
N LEU A 174 -11.61 5.03 10.36
CA LEU A 174 -10.32 5.22 9.68
C LEU A 174 -10.34 4.65 8.27
N LEU A 175 -11.01 3.53 8.04
CA LEU A 175 -11.15 2.95 6.71
C LEU A 175 -12.03 3.82 5.79
N GLN A 176 -13.17 4.29 6.29
CA GLN A 176 -14.15 5.04 5.51
C GLN A 176 -13.72 6.47 5.19
N TYR A 177 -13.09 7.16 6.15
CA TYR A 177 -12.77 8.59 6.03
C TYR A 177 -11.27 8.89 5.91
N GLY A 178 -10.43 7.86 6.08
CA GLY A 178 -8.97 7.99 6.03
C GLY A 178 -8.38 7.82 4.63
N ALA A 179 -7.10 7.43 4.59
CA ALA A 179 -6.35 7.08 3.41
C ALA A 179 -7.02 5.89 2.71
N GLU A 180 -7.01 5.92 1.38
CA GLU A 180 -7.47 4.80 0.57
C GLU A 180 -6.61 3.57 0.85
N LYS A 181 -7.23 2.56 1.45
CA LYS A 181 -6.56 1.36 1.95
C LYS A 181 -7.57 0.22 2.00
N GLN A 182 -7.09 -1.01 1.91
CA GLN A 182 -7.97 -2.16 1.75
C GLN A 182 -8.55 -2.64 3.08
N ALA A 183 -7.71 -2.67 4.10
CA ALA A 183 -8.13 -3.04 5.45
C ALA A 183 -7.25 -2.37 6.52
N MET A 184 -7.77 -2.38 7.74
CA MET A 184 -7.07 -2.02 8.98
C MET A 184 -7.23 -3.18 9.94
N TYR A 185 -6.15 -3.57 10.61
CA TYR A 185 -6.18 -4.70 11.54
C TYR A 185 -5.42 -4.39 12.83
N PHE A 186 -5.94 -5.00 13.88
CA PHE A 186 -5.29 -5.11 15.16
C PHE A 186 -5.05 -6.60 15.42
N ILE A 187 -3.86 -6.94 15.90
CA ILE A 187 -3.54 -8.29 16.33
C ILE A 187 -3.24 -8.23 17.83
N GLY A 188 -3.90 -9.11 18.57
CA GLY A 188 -3.71 -9.21 20.01
C GLY A 188 -2.29 -9.60 20.45
N PRO A 189 -2.04 -9.60 21.77
CA PRO A 189 -0.73 -9.86 22.32
C PRO A 189 -0.21 -11.27 22.11
N GLU A 190 1.10 -11.43 22.29
CA GLU A 190 1.71 -12.75 22.34
C GLU A 190 1.00 -13.62 23.39
N GLY A 191 0.51 -14.80 22.97
CA GLY A 191 -0.34 -15.69 23.76
C GLY A 191 -1.86 -15.42 23.66
N ALA A 192 -2.27 -14.32 23.01
CA ALA A 192 -3.65 -13.99 22.68
C ALA A 192 -3.74 -13.30 21.30
N GLU A 193 -3.06 -13.85 20.28
CA GLU A 193 -2.95 -13.25 18.95
C GLU A 193 -4.22 -13.45 18.10
N TYR A 194 -5.36 -12.96 18.59
CA TYR A 194 -6.56 -12.85 17.76
C TYR A 194 -6.39 -11.73 16.72
N LEU A 195 -7.14 -11.84 15.62
CA LEU A 195 -7.22 -10.83 14.57
C LEU A 195 -8.50 -10.03 14.76
N ARG A 196 -8.43 -8.69 14.74
CA ARG A 196 -9.57 -7.80 14.53
C ARG A 196 -9.33 -7.02 13.24
N ILE A 197 -10.23 -7.08 12.26
CA ILE A 197 -10.03 -6.49 10.93
C ILE A 197 -11.28 -5.74 10.45
N ALA A 198 -11.09 -4.54 9.91
CA ALA A 198 -12.13 -3.79 9.20
C ALA A 198 -11.71 -3.59 7.72
N PRO A 199 -12.64 -3.74 6.75
CA PRO A 199 -14.05 -4.09 6.94
C PRO A 199 -14.20 -5.56 7.32
N TYR A 200 -15.42 -6.00 7.64
CA TYR A 200 -15.69 -7.42 7.86
C TYR A 200 -15.17 -8.27 6.68
N ALA A 201 -14.44 -9.34 7.01
CA ALA A 201 -13.98 -10.35 6.08
C ALA A 201 -14.02 -11.73 6.76
N ASP A 202 -14.31 -12.78 5.98
CA ASP A 202 -14.19 -14.17 6.45
C ASP A 202 -12.71 -14.59 6.54
N ALA A 203 -11.97 -14.00 7.48
CA ALA A 203 -10.53 -14.16 7.60
C ALA A 203 -10.14 -15.60 7.95
N ALA A 204 -10.85 -16.23 8.88
CA ALA A 204 -10.54 -17.58 9.33
C ALA A 204 -10.87 -18.63 8.25
N GLY A 205 -12.02 -18.51 7.57
CA GLY A 205 -12.35 -19.38 6.46
C GLY A 205 -11.43 -19.22 5.25
N HIS A 206 -10.93 -18.01 4.98
CA HIS A 206 -9.89 -17.79 3.97
C HIS A 206 -8.54 -18.36 4.38
N ALA A 207 -8.13 -18.20 5.64
CA ALA A 207 -6.90 -18.77 6.17
C ALA A 207 -6.88 -20.30 6.05
N ASP A 208 -8.00 -20.99 6.29
CA ASP A 208 -8.11 -22.44 6.06
C ASP A 208 -7.80 -22.84 4.61
N ARG A 209 -8.18 -22.01 3.64
CA ARG A 209 -7.98 -22.26 2.21
C ARG A 209 -6.57 -21.92 1.75
N LEU A 210 -6.04 -20.79 2.18
CA LEU A 210 -4.82 -20.18 1.64
C LEU A 210 -3.57 -20.49 2.47
N TYR A 211 -3.75 -20.79 3.76
CA TYR A 211 -2.67 -20.89 4.73
C TYR A 211 -2.77 -22.17 5.58
N PRO A 212 -2.58 -23.37 4.99
CA PRO A 212 -2.63 -24.63 5.72
C PRO A 212 -1.67 -24.63 6.93
N GLY A 213 -2.20 -24.93 8.11
CA GLY A 213 -1.44 -24.93 9.36
C GLY A 213 -1.45 -23.63 10.14
N HIS A 214 -2.10 -22.57 9.65
CA HIS A 214 -2.25 -21.29 10.36
C HIS A 214 -2.76 -21.48 11.79
N ASN A 215 -3.63 -22.47 11.97
CA ASN A 215 -4.35 -22.69 13.21
C ASN A 215 -3.58 -23.50 14.27
N LYS A 216 -2.32 -23.86 14.00
CA LYS A 216 -1.49 -24.75 14.85
C LYS A 216 -0.26 -24.08 15.45
N SER A 217 0.01 -22.84 15.08
CA SER A 217 1.21 -22.10 15.46
C SER A 217 0.87 -20.65 15.78
N PRO A 218 1.62 -19.97 16.66
CA PRO A 218 1.40 -18.56 16.94
C PRO A 218 1.42 -17.70 15.66
N PHE A 219 0.45 -16.79 15.54
CA PHE A 219 0.22 -15.93 14.37
C PHE A 219 1.50 -15.30 13.82
N TRP A 220 2.28 -14.64 14.67
CA TRP A 220 3.51 -13.95 14.27
C TRP A 220 4.56 -14.87 13.69
N GLY A 221 4.77 -16.02 14.34
CA GLY A 221 5.75 -16.99 13.87
C GLY A 221 5.34 -17.65 12.56
N PHE A 222 4.04 -17.80 12.32
CA PHE A 222 3.50 -18.43 11.11
C PHE A 222 3.47 -17.47 9.92
N TYR A 223 2.83 -16.30 10.06
CA TYR A 223 2.60 -15.37 8.94
C TYR A 223 3.78 -14.43 8.69
N PHE A 224 4.48 -13.99 9.74
CA PHE A 224 5.52 -12.95 9.64
C PHE A 224 6.79 -13.34 10.42
N PRO A 225 7.44 -14.44 10.03
CA PRO A 225 8.58 -14.99 10.77
C PRO A 225 9.70 -13.94 10.94
N GLY A 226 10.17 -13.79 12.17
CA GLY A 226 11.27 -12.90 12.54
C GLY A 226 10.89 -11.42 12.77
N ILE A 227 9.63 -11.03 12.55
CA ILE A 227 9.21 -9.63 12.73
C ILE A 227 9.26 -9.20 14.21
N VAL A 228 8.70 -10.03 15.10
CA VAL A 228 8.67 -9.78 16.55
C VAL A 228 10.08 -9.78 17.14
N ASP A 229 10.94 -10.69 16.69
CA ASP A 229 12.36 -10.71 17.11
C ASP A 229 13.12 -9.49 16.59
N GLY A 230 12.76 -8.96 15.41
CA GLY A 230 13.21 -7.67 14.93
C GLY A 230 12.87 -6.54 15.89
N TRP A 231 11.60 -6.48 16.32
CA TRP A 231 11.11 -5.46 17.27
C TRP A 231 11.77 -5.58 18.64
N ARG A 232 11.92 -6.79 19.17
CA ARG A 232 12.64 -7.05 20.43
C ARG A 232 14.10 -6.61 20.37
N ARG A 233 14.78 -6.86 19.25
CA ARG A 233 16.16 -6.38 19.03
C ARG A 233 16.24 -4.86 19.01
N TRP A 234 15.23 -4.19 18.48
CA TRP A 234 15.16 -2.72 18.56
C TRP A 234 15.08 -2.28 20.01
N LEU A 235 14.14 -2.79 20.82
CA LEU A 235 14.05 -2.43 22.25
C LEU A 235 15.37 -2.60 23.01
N GLY A 236 16.15 -3.63 22.68
CA GLY A 236 17.46 -3.88 23.30
C GLY A 236 18.56 -2.87 22.95
N ASP A 237 18.39 -2.07 21.90
CA ASP A 237 19.35 -1.01 21.50
C ASP A 237 18.61 0.28 21.07
N PRO A 238 18.05 1.05 22.03
CA PRO A 238 17.31 2.29 21.75
C PRO A 238 18.16 3.36 21.06
N ALA A 239 19.48 3.35 21.24
CA ALA A 239 20.38 4.30 20.60
C ALA A 239 20.43 4.15 19.07
N ARG A 240 20.02 3.00 18.53
CA ARG A 240 19.84 2.80 17.08
C ARG A 240 18.48 3.28 16.56
N MET A 241 17.58 3.70 17.45
CA MET A 241 16.27 4.23 17.07
C MET A 241 16.31 5.76 17.01
N ARG A 242 15.89 6.32 15.87
CA ARG A 242 15.63 7.77 15.77
C ARG A 242 14.37 8.19 16.51
N ASP A 243 13.34 7.33 16.51
CA ASP A 243 12.05 7.56 17.17
C ASP A 243 11.33 6.22 17.41
N PRO A 244 11.18 5.76 18.68
CA PRO A 244 10.45 4.55 19.02
C PRO A 244 8.94 4.62 18.70
N ALA A 245 8.33 5.81 18.69
CA ALA A 245 6.90 6.01 18.44
C ALA A 245 6.56 6.04 16.94
N ALA A 246 7.56 6.19 16.06
CA ALA A 246 7.40 6.21 14.61
C ALA A 246 7.80 4.90 13.93
N GLN A 247 7.92 3.81 14.67
CA GLN A 247 8.34 2.52 14.11
C GLN A 247 7.24 1.89 13.27
N VAL A 248 7.50 1.81 11.96
CA VAL A 248 6.63 1.11 11.01
C VAL A 248 7.45 0.10 10.22
N THR A 249 7.05 -1.17 10.29
CA THR A 249 7.63 -2.26 9.51
C THR A 249 6.74 -2.55 8.32
N GLY A 250 7.28 -2.42 7.10
CA GLY A 250 6.58 -2.78 5.88
C GLY A 250 6.86 -4.22 5.45
N THR A 251 5.88 -4.91 4.88
CA THR A 251 6.07 -6.19 4.19
C THR A 251 6.31 -5.99 2.70
N ALA A 252 6.94 -6.96 2.05
CA ALA A 252 6.79 -7.13 0.60
C ALA A 252 5.32 -7.49 0.25
N PRO A 253 4.89 -7.34 -1.02
CA PRO A 253 3.57 -7.81 -1.44
C PRO A 253 3.36 -9.31 -1.14
N TYR A 254 2.21 -9.67 -0.57
CA TYR A 254 1.82 -11.06 -0.29
C TYR A 254 0.31 -11.24 -0.49
N THR A 255 -0.16 -12.49 -0.57
CA THR A 255 -1.60 -12.78 -0.71
C THR A 255 -2.30 -12.61 0.63
N ASP A 256 -3.28 -11.75 0.74
CA ASP A 256 -3.98 -11.49 2.00
C ASP A 256 -4.74 -12.73 2.50
N ALA A 257 -4.54 -13.07 3.77
CA ALA A 257 -5.33 -14.08 4.46
C ALA A 257 -6.79 -13.64 4.65
N GLY A 258 -7.10 -12.33 4.59
CA GLY A 258 -8.46 -11.80 4.56
C GLY A 258 -9.21 -12.01 3.24
N GLY A 259 -8.57 -12.56 2.20
CA GLY A 259 -9.20 -12.85 0.89
C GLY A 259 -9.13 -11.70 -0.13
N SER A 260 -8.36 -10.66 0.18
CA SER A 260 -8.26 -9.40 -0.54
C SER A 260 -7.39 -9.38 -1.80
N GLY A 261 -6.71 -10.48 -2.13
CA GLY A 261 -5.71 -10.53 -3.20
C GLY A 261 -4.31 -10.12 -2.71
N ALA A 262 -3.48 -9.53 -3.57
CA ALA A 262 -2.13 -9.10 -3.19
C ALA A 262 -2.16 -7.78 -2.40
N ILE A 263 -1.45 -7.73 -1.28
CA ILE A 263 -1.41 -6.56 -0.38
C ILE A 263 -0.01 -6.26 0.10
N MET A 264 0.23 -5.00 0.47
CA MET A 264 1.36 -4.61 1.30
C MET A 264 0.84 -4.16 2.66
N THR A 265 1.57 -4.55 3.70
CA THR A 265 1.19 -4.31 5.08
C THR A 265 2.22 -3.44 5.77
N MET A 266 1.74 -2.49 6.57
CA MET A 266 2.54 -1.70 7.49
C MET A 266 2.13 -2.03 8.93
N PHE A 267 3.08 -2.58 9.69
CA PHE A 267 2.93 -2.90 11.12
C PHE A 267 3.58 -1.82 11.98
N GLN A 268 2.91 -1.44 13.06
CA GLN A 268 3.50 -0.65 14.14
C GLN A 268 3.43 -1.46 15.44
N PRO A 269 4.58 -1.83 16.05
CA PRO A 269 4.58 -2.60 17.29
C PRO A 269 3.98 -1.78 18.43
N LEU A 270 3.16 -2.43 19.24
CA LEU A 270 2.75 -1.92 20.54
C LEU A 270 3.59 -2.58 21.62
N TRP A 271 3.58 -1.97 22.80
CA TRP A 271 4.40 -2.33 23.94
C TRP A 271 3.55 -2.53 25.18
N ASP A 272 3.97 -3.43 26.07
CA ASP A 272 3.24 -3.62 27.32
C ASP A 272 3.45 -2.39 28.20
N ALA A 273 2.65 -2.24 29.24
CA ALA A 273 2.75 -1.07 30.12
C ALA A 273 4.18 -0.92 30.70
N SER A 274 4.89 -2.04 30.88
CA SER A 274 6.29 -2.04 31.35
C SER A 274 7.33 -1.71 30.29
N ARG A 275 6.93 -1.62 29.01
CA ARG A 275 7.81 -1.46 27.84
C ARG A 275 8.87 -2.55 27.71
N ALA A 276 8.64 -3.71 28.33
CA ALA A 276 9.59 -4.81 28.37
C ALA A 276 9.26 -5.91 27.34
N ARG A 277 8.00 -5.98 26.90
CA ARG A 277 7.53 -6.93 25.87
C ARG A 277 6.62 -6.24 24.88
N SER A 278 6.49 -6.84 23.70
CA SER A 278 5.50 -6.43 22.71
C SER A 278 4.21 -7.25 22.91
N PRO A 279 3.11 -6.66 23.39
CA PRO A 279 1.78 -7.23 23.47
C PRO A 279 1.08 -7.17 22.12
N GLY A 280 1.81 -7.37 21.02
CA GLY A 280 1.27 -7.36 19.67
C GLY A 280 1.39 -6.00 18.96
N PRO A 281 1.31 -5.97 17.63
CA PRO A 281 1.31 -4.76 16.81
C PRO A 281 -0.11 -4.39 16.31
N SER A 282 -0.31 -3.10 16.09
CA SER A 282 -1.38 -2.58 15.22
C SER A 282 -0.89 -2.47 13.79
N ALA A 283 -1.79 -2.52 12.81
CA ALA A 283 -1.37 -2.53 11.42
C ALA A 283 -2.41 -2.04 10.41
N SER A 284 -1.90 -1.61 9.26
CA SER A 284 -2.69 -1.09 8.15
C SER A 284 -2.26 -1.76 6.84
N THR A 285 -3.21 -1.99 5.94
CA THR A 285 -2.94 -2.55 4.59
C THR A 285 -3.33 -1.57 3.52
N SER A 286 -2.37 -1.21 2.68
CA SER A 286 -2.64 -0.47 1.46
C SER A 286 -2.82 -1.44 0.28
N PRO A 287 -3.67 -1.13 -0.70
CA PRO A 287 -3.77 -1.93 -1.91
C PRO A 287 -2.39 -2.07 -2.57
N SER A 288 -2.06 -3.26 -3.08
CA SER A 288 -0.88 -3.39 -3.93
C SER A 288 -1.10 -2.60 -5.22
N ALA A 289 -0.14 -1.77 -5.60
CA ALA A 289 -0.11 -1.17 -6.92
C ALA A 289 -0.08 -2.28 -7.99
N ASN A 290 -1.06 -2.29 -8.88
CA ASN A 290 -0.92 -2.91 -10.20
C ASN A 290 -0.04 -2.04 -11.08
#